data_AF-A0A0Z8JL46-F1
#
_entry.id   AF-A0A0Z8JL46-F1
#
_cell.length_a   1.000
_cell.length_b   1.000
_cell.length_c   1.000
_cell.angle_alpha   90.00
_cell.angle_beta   90.00
_cell.angle_gamma   90.00
#
_symmetry.space_group_name_H-M   'P 1'
#
loop_
_entity.id
_entity.type
_entity.pdbx_description
1 polymer ?
#
loop_
_entity_poly.entity_id
_entity_poly.type
_entity_poly.pdbx_seq_one_letter_code
_entity_poly.pdbx_strand_id
1 'polypeptide(L)' 'MNLKEMIYIKDERIIFTPYKIEYDITDYIGELIEELEKLKRR' A
#
# COMPACT_ATOMS: atom_id res chain seq x y z
N MET A 1 15.41 -5.72 -14.49
CA MET A 1 14.79 -4.80 -13.50
C MET A 1 14.78 -5.51 -12.17
N ASN A 2 15.47 -4.99 -11.14
CA ASN A 2 15.38 -5.56 -9.79
C ASN A 2 13.98 -5.22 -9.25
N LEU A 3 13.05 -6.17 -9.36
CA LEU A 3 11.65 -6.08 -8.89
C LEU A 3 11.50 -5.92 -7.37
N LYS A 4 12.62 -5.86 -6.63
CA LYS A 4 12.65 -6.17 -5.20
C LYS A 4 11.87 -5.20 -4.32
N GLU A 5 11.61 -3.97 -4.75
CA GLU A 5 10.88 -2.99 -3.93
C GLU A 5 9.90 -2.20 -4.79
N MET A 6 8.84 -2.87 -5.26
CA MET A 6 7.69 -2.21 -5.90
C MET A 6 6.82 -1.47 -4.89
N ILE A 7 6.86 -1.85 -3.61
CA ILE A 7 6.15 -1.18 -2.52
C ILE A 7 7.19 -0.82 -1.47
N TYR A 8 7.21 0.44 -1.03
CA TYR A 8 8.12 0.93 0.02
C TYR A 8 7.49 2.07 0.80
N ILE A 9 8.11 2.45 1.94
CA ILE A 9 7.67 3.57 2.76
C ILE A 9 8.54 4.79 2.44
N LYS A 10 7.90 5.95 2.20
CA LYS A 10 8.55 7.24 1.97
C LYS A 10 7.72 8.32 2.66
N ASP A 11 8.34 9.14 3.50
CA ASP A 11 7.66 10.22 4.23
C ASP A 11 6.39 9.74 4.96
N GLU A 12 6.48 8.57 5.63
CA GLU A 12 5.36 7.91 6.33
C GLU A 12 4.19 7.46 5.42
N ARG A 13 4.37 7.51 4.09
CA ARG A 13 3.41 7.03 3.09
C ARG A 13 3.85 5.70 2.48
N ILE A 14 2.89 4.88 2.11
CA ILE A 14 3.10 3.64 1.34
C ILE A 14 3.09 4.00 -0.13
N ILE A 15 4.25 3.90 -0.78
CA ILE A 15 4.43 4.19 -2.19
C ILE A 15 4.49 2.89 -2.98
N PHE A 16 3.73 2.85 -4.07
CA PHE A 16 3.72 1.79 -5.04
C PHE A 16 4.29 2.29 -6.36
N THR A 17 5.36 1.67 -6.87
CA THR A 17 6.03 2.09 -8.11
C THR A 17 6.04 1.01 -9.19
N PRO A 18 4.88 0.57 -9.71
CA PRO A 18 4.82 -0.34 -10.84
C PRO A 18 5.34 0.38 -12.10
N TYR A 19 6.17 -0.31 -12.88
CA TYR A 19 6.60 0.15 -14.21
C TYR A 19 7.13 1.61 -14.25
N LYS A 20 7.79 2.06 -13.16
CA LYS A 20 8.40 3.39 -12.99
C LYS A 20 7.42 4.56 -12.75
N ILE A 21 6.15 4.30 -12.46
CA ILE A 21 5.19 5.34 -12.07
C ILE A 21 4.94 5.25 -10.57
N GLU A 22 5.09 6.34 -9.82
CA GLU A 22 4.82 6.39 -8.38
C GLU A 22 3.34 6.65 -8.10
N TYR A 23 2.76 5.85 -7.21
CA TYR A 23 1.42 6.01 -6.66
C TYR A 23 1.52 6.02 -5.13
N ASP A 24 0.94 7.03 -4.49
CA ASP A 24 0.64 6.96 -3.05
C ASP A 24 -0.59 6.07 -2.87
N ILE A 25 -0.43 4.94 -2.19
CA ILE A 25 -1.50 3.97 -1.92
C ILE A 25 -1.83 3.91 -0.42
N THR A 26 -1.36 4.87 0.38
CA THR A 26 -1.50 4.87 1.85
C THR A 26 -2.96 4.76 2.27
N ASP A 27 -3.81 5.64 1.74
CA ASP A 27 -5.23 5.70 2.11
C ASP A 27 -5.96 4.43 1.67
N TYR A 28 -5.63 3.91 0.48
CA TYR A 28 -6.20 2.68 -0.04
C TYR A 28 -5.88 1.46 0.84
N ILE A 29 -4.63 1.35 1.31
CA ILE A 29 -4.23 0.29 2.25
C ILE A 29 -4.93 0.49 3.60
N GLY A 30 -5.10 1.73 4.05
CA GLY A 30 -5.85 2.06 5.27
C GLY A 30 -7.29 1.54 5.23
N GLU A 31 -8.03 1.87 4.17
CA GLU A 31 -9.40 1.40 3.97
C GLU A 31 -9.48 -0.15 3.92
N LEU A 32 -8.51 -0.78 3.23
CA LEU A 32 -8.46 -2.24 3.13
C LEU A 32 -8.29 -2.91 4.51
N ILE A 33 -7.44 -2.33 5.38
CA ILE A 33 -7.24 -2.82 6.75
C ILE A 33 -8.54 -2.69 7.55
N GLU A 34 -9.24 -1.56 7.45
CA GLU A 34 -10.52 -1.35 8.15
C GLU A 34 -11.58 -2.38 7.73
N GLU A 35 -11.72 -2.65 6.44
CA GLU A 35 -12.64 -3.68 5.93
C GLU A 35 -12.28 -5.08 6.43
N LEU A 36 -10.98 -5.42 6.47
CA LEU A 36 -10.51 -6.68 7.02
C LEU A 36 -10.77 -6.80 8.52
N GLU A 37 -10.66 -5.70 9.28
CA GLU A 37 -11.01 -5.70 10.70
C GLU A 37 -12.51 -5.93 10.95
N LYS A 38 -13.39 -5.34 10.12
CA LYS A 38 -14.84 -5.58 10.20
C LYS A 38 -15.17 -7.06 10.02
N LEU A 39 -14.46 -7.75 9.13
CA LEU A 39 -14.64 -9.18 8.89
C LEU A 39 -14.14 -10.05 10.05
N LYS A 40 -13.05 -9.67 10.72
CA LYS A 40 -12.50 -10.42 11.88
C LYS A 40 -13.36 -10.34 13.15
N ARG A 41 -14.26 -9.35 13.24
CA ARG A 41 -15.17 -9.16 14.39
C ARG A 41 -16.49 -9.95 14.26
N ARG A 42 -16.66 -10.73 13.20
CA ARG A 42 -17.74 -11.70 13.01
C ARG A 42 -17.26 -13.11 13.38
#